data_AF-A0A432V5A6-F1
#
_entry.id   AF-A0A432V5A6-F1
#
_cell.length_a   1.000
_cell.length_b   1.000
_cell.length_c   1.000
_cell.angle_alpha   90.00
_cell.angle_beta   90.00
_cell.angle_gamma   90.00
#
_symmetry.space_group_name_H-M   'P 1'
#
loop_
_entity.id
_entity.type
_entity.pdbx_description
1 polymer ?
#
loop_
_entity_poly.entity_id
_entity_poly.type
_entity_poly.pdbx_seq_one_letter_code
_entity_poly.pdbx_strand_id
1 'polypeptide(L)' 'MAMGFGLLRLSPAAFWAMTPRELERALSVLPRDGGQAPRRAELSALMRIFPD' A
#
# COMPACT_ATOMS: atom_id res chain seq x y z
N MET A 1 -0.05 2.38 6.89
CA MET A 1 0.60 3.69 7.15
C MET A 1 2.09 3.74 6.78
N ALA A 2 2.82 2.62 6.68
CA ALA A 2 4.27 2.65 6.42
C ALA A 2 4.69 3.11 5.00
N MET A 3 3.86 2.88 3.97
CA MET A 3 4.23 3.20 2.58
C MET A 3 4.34 4.70 2.29
N GLY A 4 3.48 5.54 2.86
CA GLY A 4 3.51 7.00 2.64
C GLY A 4 4.55 7.75 3.48
N PHE A 5 4.69 7.39 4.76
CA PHE A 5 5.51 8.15 5.73
C PHE A 5 6.88 7.55 6.03
N GLY A 6 7.05 6.23 5.87
CA GLY A 6 8.33 5.55 6.12
C GLY A 6 9.23 5.49 4.89
N LEU A 7 8.68 5.08 3.76
CA LEU A 7 9.45 4.82 2.53
C LEU A 7 9.64 6.06 1.66
N LEU A 8 8.61 6.89 1.51
CA LEU A 8 8.68 8.12 0.69
C LEU A 8 9.09 9.37 1.48
N ARG A 9 9.12 9.28 2.82
CA ARG A 9 9.42 10.40 3.75
C ARG A 9 8.60 11.67 3.48
N LEU A 10 7.39 11.51 2.94
CA LEU A 10 6.49 12.63 2.67
C LEU A 10 5.88 13.15 3.96
N SER A 11 5.56 14.45 4.02
CA SER A 11 4.69 14.96 5.07
C SER A 11 3.25 14.46 4.83
N PRO A 12 2.41 14.35 5.89
CA PRO A 12 0.99 14.03 5.74
C PRO A 12 0.26 14.89 4.72
N ALA A 13 0.50 16.20 4.73
CA ALA A 13 -0.11 17.12 3.78
C ALA A 13 0.31 16.82 2.33
N ALA A 14 1.60 16.56 2.09
CA ALA A 14 2.10 16.24 0.76
C ALA A 14 1.53 14.91 0.24
N PHE A 15 1.48 13.87 1.09
CA PHE A 15 0.93 12.58 0.72
C PHE A 15 -0.55 12.66 0.34
N TRP A 16 -1.36 13.39 1.10
CA TRP A 16 -2.80 13.53 0.84
C TRP A 16 -3.15 14.46 -0.32
N ALA A 17 -2.24 15.34 -0.72
CA ALA A 17 -2.42 16.22 -1.88
C ALA A 17 -2.12 15.52 -3.22
N MET A 18 -1.45 14.36 -3.20
CA MET A 18 -1.04 13.67 -4.44
C MET A 18 -2.22 13.02 -5.16
N THR A 19 -2.18 13.10 -6.48
CA THR A 19 -3.07 12.32 -7.34
C THR A 19 -2.67 10.84 -7.36
N PRO A 20 -3.59 9.92 -7.66
CA PRO A 20 -3.27 8.48 -7.78
C PRO A 20 -2.13 8.19 -8.76
N ARG A 21 -1.97 9.01 -9.81
CA ARG A 21 -0.91 8.83 -10.81
C ARG A 21 0.46 9.29 -10.30
N GLU A 22 0.52 10.37 -9.52
CA GLU A 22 1.75 10.78 -8.84
C GLU A 22 2.14 9.76 -7.78
N LEU A 23 1.16 9.19 -7.07
CA LEU A 23 1.40 8.14 -6.08
C LEU A 23 1.98 6.86 -6.74
N GLU A 24 1.41 6.43 -7.88
CA GLU A 24 1.94 5.31 -8.66
C GLU A 24 3.42 5.53 -9.01
N ARG A 25 3.76 6.73 -9.47
CA ARG A 25 5.13 7.08 -9.84
C ARG A 25 6.07 7.12 -8.65
N ALA A 26 5.66 7.73 -7.54
CA ALA A 26 6.46 7.75 -6.32
C ALA A 26 6.74 6.34 -5.79
N LEU A 27 5.80 5.41 -5.94
CA LEU A 27 5.97 4.02 -5.50
C LEU A 27 6.75 3.14 -6.50
N SER A 28 6.82 3.53 -7.77
CA SER A 28 7.46 2.73 -8.83
C SER A 28 8.96 2.50 -8.64
N VAL A 29 9.63 3.36 -7.87
CA VAL A 29 11.07 3.26 -7.56
C VAL A 29 11.39 2.34 -6.39
N LEU A 30 10.36 1.91 -5.64
CA LEU A 30 10.54 1.01 -4.50
C LEU A 30 10.65 -0.44 -4.98
N PRO A 31 11.52 -1.26 -4.36
CA PRO A 31 11.58 -2.68 -4.65
C PRO A 31 10.19 -3.28 -4.47
N ARG A 32 9.65 -3.87 -5.53
CA ARG A 32 8.48 -4.72 -5.40
C ARG A 32 8.96 -6.04 -4.83
N ASP A 33 8.89 -6.19 -3.52
CA ASP A 33 8.82 -7.55 -2.97
C ASP A 33 7.59 -8.19 -3.61
N GLY A 34 7.83 -9.17 -4.47
CA GLY A 34 6.87 -9.75 -5.41
C GLY A 34 5.73 -10.55 -4.76
N GLY A 35 5.31 -10.18 -3.55
CA GLY A 35 4.07 -10.64 -2.97
C GLY A 35 2.92 -10.22 -3.87
N GLN A 36 2.33 -11.19 -4.57
CA GLN A 36 1.07 -10.98 -5.26
C GLN A 36 0.06 -10.43 -4.25
N ALA A 37 -0.68 -9.40 -4.66
CA ALA A 37 -1.81 -8.93 -3.86
C ALA A 37 -2.70 -10.13 -3.52
N PRO A 38 -3.14 -10.30 -2.25
CA PRO A 38 -3.91 -11.47 -1.86
C PRO A 38 -5.15 -11.57 -2.73
N ARG A 39 -5.37 -12.75 -3.30
CA ARG A 39 -6.55 -13.04 -4.09
C ARG A 39 -7.77 -12.94 -3.19
N ARG A 40 -8.94 -12.67 -3.78
CA ARG A 40 -10.19 -12.54 -3.03
C ARG A 40 -10.45 -13.74 -2.10
N ALA A 41 -10.13 -14.94 -2.56
CA ALA A 41 -10.29 -16.17 -1.78
C ALA A 41 -9.38 -16.21 -0.53
N GLU A 42 -8.14 -15.71 -0.65
CA GLU A 42 -7.17 -15.65 0.46
C GLU A 42 -7.62 -14.64 1.50
N LEU A 43 -8.14 -13.48 1.06
CA LEU A 43 -8.74 -12.49 1.96
C LEU A 43 -9.96 -13.07 2.70
N SER A 44 -10.88 -13.73 2.00
CA SER A 44 -12.05 -14.36 2.64
C SER A 44 -11.66 -15.48 3.60
N ALA A 45 -10.57 -16.20 3.34
CA ALA A 45 -10.04 -17.17 4.28
C ALA A 45 -9.50 -16.49 5.54
N LEU A 46 -8.74 -15.40 5.40
CA LEU A 46 -8.22 -14.62 6.52
C LEU A 46 -9.34 -14.03 7.38
N MET A 47 -10.39 -13.47 6.78
CA MET A 47 -11.56 -12.94 7.52
C MET A 47 -12.31 -14.00 8.34
N ARG A 48 -12.26 -15.27 7.91
CA ARG A 48 -12.82 -16.39 8.70
C ARG A 48 -11.91 -16.81 9.84
N ILE A 49 -10.59 -16.69 9.67
CA ILE A 49 -9.59 -17.05 10.69
C ILE A 49 -9.49 -15.97 11.77
N PHE A 50 -9.65 -14.70 11.39
CA PHE A 50 -9.56 -13.53 12.28
C PHE A 50 -10.85 -12.70 12.19
N PRO A 51 -11.91 -13.10 12.91
CA PRO A 51 -13.23 -12.48 12.82
C PRO A 51 -13.38 -11.25 13.73
N ASP A 52 -12.44 -10.29 13.72
CA ASP A 52 -12.47 -9.11 14.61
C ASP A 52 -12.12 -7.80 13.88
#